data_AF-A0A2H1FZQ5-F1
#
_entry.id   AF-A0A2H1FZQ5-F1
#
_cell.length_a   1.000
_cell.length_b   1.000
_cell.length_c   1.000
_cell.angle_alpha   90.00
_cell.angle_beta   90.00
_cell.angle_gamma   90.00
#
_symmetry.space_group_name_H-M   'P 1'
#
loop_
_entity.id
_entity.type
_entity.pdbx_description
1 polymer ?
#
loop_
_entity_poly.entity_id
_entity_poly.type
_entity_poly.pdbx_seq_one_letter_code
_entity_poly.pdbx_strand_id
1 'polypeptide(L)'
;MASLASIAPELRNNIAMLLLQHDGIIMVTPLLREPAFLSVNSTIRSEYRSMWYQINTFRITVSDCNATLLEAFTKQIVRFDFHANIKFQMHVDGRSSWQNLMRWVGSKYASYSWATYESGGGDAELHDAISAVLEFGEVNEETPWLTRELGFNCIRRAIGSYQPGWLQ
;
A
#
# COMPACT_ATOMS: atom_id res chain seq x y z
N MET A 1 25.79 22.30 25.66
CA MET A 1 25.41 21.09 24.89
C MET A 1 24.63 21.54 23.68
N ALA A 2 25.14 21.30 22.47
CA ALA A 2 24.43 21.66 21.24
C ALA A 2 23.23 20.73 21.07
N SER A 3 22.03 21.30 20.94
CA SER A 3 20.80 20.55 20.69
C SER A 3 20.50 20.59 19.21
N LEU A 4 19.89 19.53 18.66
CA LEU A 4 19.39 19.54 17.29
C LEU A 4 18.40 20.70 17.07
N ALA A 5 17.72 21.18 18.12
CA ALA A 5 16.80 22.31 18.04
C ALA A 5 17.50 23.67 17.86
N SER A 6 18.79 23.79 18.22
CA SER A 6 19.55 25.05 18.14
C SER A 6 20.22 25.31 16.78
N ILE A 7 20.16 24.35 15.86
CA ILE A 7 20.66 24.52 14.48
C ILE A 7 19.56 24.99 13.54
N ALA A 8 19.97 25.65 12.45
CA ALA A 8 19.07 26.19 11.43
C ALA A 8 18.13 25.10 10.85
N PRO A 9 16.85 25.40 10.57
CA PRO A 9 15.88 24.43 10.08
C PRO A 9 16.34 23.64 8.85
N GLU A 10 17.04 24.29 7.92
CA GLU A 10 17.55 23.68 6.70
C GLU A 10 18.58 22.59 7.02
N LEU A 11 19.48 22.85 7.98
CA LEU A 11 20.46 21.87 8.43
C LEU A 11 19.79 20.71 9.17
N ARG A 12 18.74 20.97 9.97
CA ARG A 12 17.97 19.90 10.62
C ARG A 12 17.32 18.98 9.60
N ASN A 13 16.71 19.55 8.54
CA ASN A 13 16.06 18.79 7.50
C ASN A 13 17.06 17.95 6.70
N ASN A 14 18.23 18.51 6.38
CA ASN A 14 19.30 17.76 5.70
C ASN A 14 19.82 16.59 6.55
N ILE A 15 20.03 16.81 7.86
CA ILE A 15 20.42 15.74 8.78
C ILE A 15 19.31 14.68 8.88
N ALA A 16 18.05 15.11 9.02
CA ALA A 16 16.91 14.21 9.09
C ALA A 16 16.78 13.35 7.83
N MET A 17 16.94 13.92 6.64
CA MET A 17 16.96 13.18 5.38
C MET A 17 18.03 12.09 5.38
N LEU A 18 19.27 12.42 5.76
CA LEU A 18 20.37 11.45 5.81
C LEU A 18 20.12 10.31 6.81
N LEU A 19 19.39 10.58 7.90
CA LEU A 19 19.07 9.59 8.93
C LEU A 19 17.84 8.73 8.59
N LEU A 20 16.92 9.26 7.77
CA LEU A 20 15.65 8.63 7.43
C LEU A 20 15.69 7.89 6.09
N GLN A 21 16.57 8.31 5.18
CA GLN A 21 16.72 7.67 3.89
C GLN A 21 17.32 6.28 4.06
N HIS A 22 16.67 5.29 3.47
CA HIS A 22 17.16 3.94 3.38
C HIS A 22 17.73 3.70 1.98
N ASP A 23 18.86 2.99 1.91
CA ASP A 23 19.42 2.57 0.64
C ASP A 23 18.56 1.43 0.08
N GLY A 24 17.79 1.72 -0.98
CA GLY A 24 16.94 0.75 -1.67
C GLY A 24 15.48 0.73 -1.23
N ILE A 25 14.87 -0.46 -1.32
CA ILE A 25 13.44 -0.66 -1.11
C ILE A 25 13.20 -1.22 0.29
N ILE A 26 12.32 -0.56 1.04
CA ILE A 26 11.91 -1.02 2.38
C ILE A 26 10.79 -2.03 2.23
N MET A 27 11.03 -3.26 2.68
CA MET A 27 10.00 -4.30 2.70
C MET A 27 9.01 -4.05 3.84
N VAL A 28 7.73 -3.92 3.49
CA VAL A 28 6.64 -3.83 4.45
C VAL A 28 6.36 -5.22 4.99
N THR A 29 6.58 -5.37 6.29
CA THR A 29 6.33 -6.60 7.04
C THR A 29 5.53 -6.26 8.30
N PRO A 30 4.88 -7.23 8.96
CA PRO A 30 4.23 -7.00 10.25
C PRO A 30 5.19 -6.49 11.34
N LEU A 31 6.50 -6.65 11.14
CA LEU A 31 7.55 -6.22 12.05
C LEU A 31 8.22 -4.92 11.61
N LEU A 32 7.75 -4.27 10.54
CA LEU A 32 8.29 -3.00 10.07
C LEU A 32 8.20 -1.98 11.20
N ARG A 33 9.36 -1.43 11.57
CA ARG A 33 9.46 -0.36 12.56
C ARG A 33 9.96 0.89 11.90
N GLU A 34 9.49 2.02 12.41
CA GLU A 34 10.06 3.31 12.07
C GLU A 34 11.52 3.39 12.49
N PRO A 35 12.36 4.17 11.78
CA PRO A 35 13.74 4.40 12.15
C PRO A 35 13.86 4.91 13.59
N ALA A 36 14.95 4.54 14.27
CA ALA A 36 15.21 4.94 15.64
C ALA A 36 15.14 6.47 15.84
N PHE A 37 15.49 7.24 14.80
CA PHE A 37 15.37 8.70 14.80
C PHE A 37 13.95 9.20 15.10
N LEU A 38 12.91 8.56 14.54
CA LEU A 38 11.50 8.91 14.81
C LEU A 38 11.02 8.45 16.20
N SER A 39 11.81 7.63 16.89
CA SER A 39 11.50 7.14 18.23
C SER A 39 12.00 8.07 19.34
N VAL A 40 12.88 9.04 19.03
CA VAL A 40 13.57 9.88 20.03
C VAL A 40 12.60 10.73 20.86
N ASN A 41 11.73 11.51 20.22
CA ASN A 41 10.70 12.31 20.91
C ASN A 41 9.48 12.56 20.00
N SER A 42 8.37 13.03 20.59
CA SER A 42 7.12 13.28 19.86
C SER A 42 7.23 14.40 18.84
N THR A 43 8.05 15.42 19.08
CA THR A 43 8.23 16.57 18.18
C THR A 43 8.93 16.17 16.88
N ILE A 44 10.08 15.48 16.98
CA ILE A 44 10.82 14.91 15.84
C ILE A 44 9.91 13.96 15.06
N ARG A 45 9.16 13.12 15.76
CA ARG A 45 8.22 12.20 15.14
C ARG A 45 7.13 12.95 14.35
N SER A 46 6.52 13.97 14.91
CA SER A 46 5.49 14.74 14.19
C SER A 46 6.06 15.53 13.01
N GLU A 47 7.29 16.00 13.11
CA GLU A 47 7.93 16.85 12.10
C GLU A 47 8.48 16.04 10.91
N TYR A 48 9.05 14.85 11.17
CA TYR A 48 9.83 14.12 10.17
C TYR A 48 9.23 12.77 9.75
N ARG A 49 8.14 12.31 10.36
CA ARG A 49 7.53 11.03 9.97
C ARG A 49 6.98 11.06 8.53
N SER A 50 6.37 12.16 8.09
CA SER A 50 5.92 12.31 6.70
C SER A 50 7.10 12.27 5.73
N MET A 51 8.20 12.95 6.07
CA MET A 51 9.44 12.93 5.30
C MET A 51 9.96 11.49 5.11
N TRP A 52 9.93 10.65 6.15
CA TRP A 52 10.34 9.25 6.04
C TRP A 52 9.53 8.48 4.98
N TYR A 53 8.21 8.65 4.96
CA TYR A 53 7.36 8.00 3.95
C TYR A 53 7.57 8.56 2.53
N GLN A 54 7.87 9.85 2.40
CA GLN A 54 8.03 10.52 1.11
C GLN A 54 9.37 10.21 0.42
N ILE A 55 10.47 10.13 1.19
CA ILE A 55 11.81 9.94 0.62
C ILE A 55 12.15 8.48 0.33
N ASN A 56 11.43 7.54 0.94
CA ASN A 56 11.69 6.11 0.80
C ASN A 56 10.71 5.45 -0.17
N THR A 57 11.17 4.34 -0.76
CA THR A 57 10.31 3.45 -1.55
C THR A 57 9.98 2.23 -0.73
N PHE A 58 8.70 1.92 -0.63
CA PHE A 58 8.21 0.77 0.12
C PHE A 58 7.72 -0.31 -0.84
N ARG A 59 7.94 -1.58 -0.50
CA ARG A 59 7.36 -2.70 -1.22
C ARG A 59 6.61 -3.60 -0.27
N ILE A 60 5.39 -3.94 -0.66
CA ILE A 60 4.60 -4.94 0.04
C ILE A 60 4.46 -6.19 -0.83
N THR A 61 4.37 -7.35 -0.19
CA THR A 61 3.96 -8.58 -0.86
C THR A 61 2.51 -8.90 -0.50
N VAL A 62 1.68 -9.08 -1.52
CA VAL A 62 0.31 -9.60 -1.42
C VAL A 62 0.34 -11.05 -1.89
N SER A 63 0.31 -11.97 -0.93
CA SER A 63 0.28 -13.41 -1.20
C SER A 63 -1.15 -13.94 -1.16
N ASP A 64 -1.50 -14.83 -2.08
CA ASP A 64 -2.81 -15.50 -2.11
C ASP A 64 -4.00 -14.50 -2.12
N CYS A 65 -3.83 -13.37 -2.82
CA CYS A 65 -4.74 -12.22 -2.84
C CYS A 65 -5.09 -11.63 -1.46
N ASN A 66 -4.29 -11.91 -0.42
CA ASN A 66 -4.53 -11.42 0.93
C ASN A 66 -3.89 -10.05 1.16
N ALA A 67 -4.72 -9.01 1.10
CA ALA A 67 -4.28 -7.62 1.25
C ALA A 67 -4.29 -7.10 2.69
N THR A 68 -4.41 -7.95 3.71
CA THR A 68 -4.50 -7.49 5.12
C THR A 68 -3.34 -6.58 5.52
N LEU A 69 -2.11 -6.93 5.14
CA LEU A 69 -0.93 -6.12 5.44
C LEU A 69 -0.94 -4.79 4.67
N LEU A 70 -1.41 -4.82 3.41
CA LEU A 70 -1.55 -3.64 2.57
C LEU A 70 -2.54 -2.66 3.18
N GLU A 71 -3.72 -3.15 3.55
CA GLU A 71 -4.74 -2.34 4.20
C GLU A 71 -4.23 -1.71 5.50
N ALA A 72 -3.52 -2.47 6.34
CA ALA A 72 -2.95 -1.96 7.58
C ALA A 72 -1.93 -0.85 7.32
N PHE A 73 -1.04 -1.04 6.34
CA PHE A 73 -0.01 -0.08 5.97
C PHE A 73 -0.61 1.19 5.36
N THR A 74 -1.57 1.07 4.44
CA THR A 74 -2.28 2.20 3.85
C THR A 74 -3.04 3.01 4.90
N LYS A 75 -3.74 2.35 5.85
CA LYS A 75 -4.41 3.02 6.97
C LYS A 75 -3.43 3.76 7.88
N GLN A 76 -2.23 3.21 8.08
CA GLN A 76 -1.18 3.88 8.84
C GLN A 76 -0.73 5.15 8.13
N ILE A 77 -0.45 5.08 6.83
CA ILE A 77 0.04 6.20 6.02
C ILE A 77 -0.98 7.35 5.91
N VAL A 78 -2.22 7.02 5.55
CA VAL A 78 -3.27 8.02 5.27
C VAL A 78 -3.51 8.94 6.46
N ARG A 79 -3.32 8.44 7.69
CA ARG A 79 -3.46 9.25 8.91
C ARG A 79 -2.48 10.41 8.99
N PHE A 80 -1.37 10.36 8.26
CA PHE A 80 -0.29 11.33 8.37
C PHE A 80 -0.21 12.28 7.18
N ASP A 81 -0.56 11.82 5.98
CA ASP A 81 -0.57 12.70 4.80
C ASP A 81 -1.39 12.07 3.65
N PHE A 82 -2.60 12.59 3.41
CA PHE A 82 -3.47 12.14 2.31
C PHE A 82 -2.92 12.55 0.93
N HIS A 83 -1.97 13.49 0.88
CA HIS A 83 -1.44 14.09 -0.34
C HIS A 83 0.03 13.76 -0.59
N ALA A 84 0.65 12.93 0.26
CA ALA A 84 2.04 12.55 0.06
C ALA A 84 2.18 11.63 -1.15
N ASN A 85 3.06 12.00 -2.09
CA ASN A 85 3.53 11.17 -3.20
C ASN A 85 4.40 10.02 -2.67
N ILE A 86 3.81 9.11 -1.89
CA ILE A 86 4.51 7.97 -1.30
C ILE A 86 4.75 6.94 -2.38
N LYS A 87 6.02 6.59 -2.58
CA LYS A 87 6.41 5.58 -3.55
C LYS A 87 6.17 4.20 -2.97
N PHE A 88 5.17 3.53 -3.51
CA PHE A 88 4.72 2.24 -3.03
C PHE A 88 4.62 1.22 -4.16
N GLN A 89 5.26 0.07 -3.96
CA GLN A 89 5.27 -1.04 -4.90
C GLN A 89 4.52 -2.23 -4.33
N MET A 90 3.64 -2.82 -5.14
CA MET A 90 2.96 -4.05 -4.80
C MET A 90 3.58 -5.21 -5.56
N HIS A 91 4.14 -6.15 -4.80
CA HIS A 91 4.56 -7.45 -5.31
C HIS A 91 3.42 -8.44 -5.07
N VAL A 92 3.07 -9.23 -6.08
CA VAL A 92 1.98 -10.20 -5.98
C VAL A 92 2.53 -11.61 -6.19
N ASP A 93 2.20 -12.53 -5.29
CA ASP A 93 2.62 -13.92 -5.39
C ASP A 93 1.57 -14.90 -4.79
N GLY A 94 1.89 -16.19 -4.83
CA GLY A 94 1.01 -17.23 -4.32
C GLY A 94 -0.05 -17.68 -5.32
N ARG A 95 -1.22 -18.05 -4.82
CA ARG A 95 -2.33 -18.67 -5.57
C ARG A 95 -3.48 -17.70 -5.77
N SER A 96 -4.22 -17.88 -6.87
CA SER A 96 -5.50 -17.21 -7.06
C SER A 96 -6.46 -17.55 -5.91
N SER A 97 -7.04 -16.53 -5.28
CA SER A 97 -8.07 -16.68 -4.26
C SER A 97 -9.15 -15.62 -4.45
N TRP A 98 -10.25 -16.02 -5.09
CA TRP A 98 -11.37 -15.11 -5.34
C TRP A 98 -11.97 -14.59 -4.04
N GLN A 99 -12.07 -15.44 -3.02
CA GLN A 99 -12.59 -15.05 -1.71
C GLN A 99 -11.75 -13.95 -1.06
N ASN A 100 -10.42 -14.07 -1.08
CA ASN A 100 -9.56 -13.04 -0.50
C ASN A 100 -9.59 -11.74 -1.32
N LEU A 101 -9.62 -11.85 -2.66
CA LEU A 101 -9.77 -10.68 -3.52
C LEU A 101 -11.08 -9.93 -3.26
N MET A 102 -12.21 -10.63 -3.10
CA MET A 102 -13.49 -9.98 -2.79
C MET A 102 -13.51 -9.33 -1.40
N ARG A 103 -12.82 -9.92 -0.40
CA ARG A 103 -12.62 -9.27 0.90
C ARG A 103 -11.83 -7.97 0.76
N TRP A 104 -10.76 -8.01 -0.01
CA TRP A 104 -9.92 -6.84 -0.28
C TRP A 104 -10.71 -5.74 -1.00
N VAL A 105 -11.43 -6.08 -2.08
CA VAL A 105 -12.34 -5.17 -2.79
C VAL A 105 -13.34 -4.55 -1.80
N GLY A 106 -14.04 -5.37 -1.01
CA GLY A 106 -14.99 -4.87 -0.01
C GLY A 106 -14.35 -3.93 1.01
N SER A 107 -13.13 -4.22 1.48
CA SER A 107 -12.39 -3.36 2.40
C SER A 107 -11.99 -2.02 1.75
N LYS A 108 -11.57 -2.03 0.48
CA LYS A 108 -11.25 -0.83 -0.31
C LYS A 108 -12.46 0.10 -0.38
N TYR A 109 -13.66 -0.41 -0.64
CA TYR A 109 -14.86 0.46 -0.70
C TYR A 109 -15.40 0.87 0.67
N ALA A 110 -15.09 0.12 1.73
CA ALA A 110 -15.43 0.52 3.10
C ALA A 110 -14.48 1.61 3.65
N SER A 111 -13.25 1.73 3.12
CA SER A 111 -12.25 2.72 3.56
C SER A 111 -11.98 3.75 2.45
N TYR A 112 -12.40 5.01 2.66
CA TYR A 112 -12.27 6.14 1.71
C TYR A 112 -10.83 6.58 1.35
N SER A 113 -9.82 5.73 1.52
CA SER A 113 -8.43 6.14 1.32
C SER A 113 -7.55 4.97 0.92
N TRP A 114 -7.06 5.00 -0.30
CA TRP A 114 -6.03 4.08 -0.76
C TRP A 114 -4.91 4.85 -1.45
N ALA A 115 -3.68 4.41 -1.23
CA ALA A 115 -2.53 4.94 -1.93
C ALA A 115 -2.42 4.25 -3.29
N THR A 116 -2.12 5.01 -4.34
CA THR A 116 -1.75 4.45 -5.64
C THR A 116 -0.49 3.60 -5.49
N TYR A 117 -0.40 2.50 -6.23
CA TYR A 117 0.73 1.58 -6.19
C TYR A 117 1.26 1.33 -7.59
N GLU A 118 2.57 1.09 -7.68
CA GLU A 118 3.23 0.59 -8.87
C GLU A 118 3.38 -0.93 -8.78
N SER A 119 3.44 -1.61 -9.93
CA SER A 119 3.79 -3.04 -9.95
C SER A 119 5.24 -3.21 -9.48
N GLY A 120 5.42 -3.94 -8.38
CA GLY A 120 6.72 -4.32 -7.81
C GLY A 120 7.28 -5.63 -8.37
N GLY A 121 6.68 -6.14 -9.47
CA GLY A 121 6.94 -7.47 -10.01
C GLY A 121 6.14 -8.58 -9.32
N GLY A 122 6.51 -9.83 -9.58
CA GLY A 122 5.80 -11.02 -9.08
C GLY A 122 5.12 -11.78 -10.20
N ASP A 123 4.03 -12.46 -9.88
CA ASP A 123 3.19 -13.15 -10.87
C ASP A 123 2.37 -12.11 -11.65
N ALA A 124 2.77 -11.87 -12.91
CA ALA A 124 2.13 -10.89 -13.78
C ALA A 124 0.67 -11.26 -14.11
N GLU A 125 0.39 -12.54 -14.28
CA GLU A 125 -0.95 -13.04 -14.58
C GLU A 125 -1.90 -12.81 -13.38
N LEU A 126 -1.42 -13.09 -12.17
CA LEU A 126 -2.14 -12.84 -10.93
C LEU A 126 -2.33 -11.33 -10.69
N HIS A 127 -1.30 -10.52 -10.93
CA HIS A 127 -1.34 -9.06 -10.80
C HIS A 127 -2.37 -8.43 -11.76
N ASP A 128 -2.39 -8.84 -13.03
CA ASP A 128 -3.30 -8.28 -14.03
C ASP A 128 -4.75 -8.62 -13.73
N ALA A 129 -5.01 -9.86 -13.27
CA ALA A 129 -6.34 -10.27 -12.83
C ALA A 129 -6.82 -9.48 -11.60
N ILE A 130 -5.95 -9.24 -10.61
CA ILE A 130 -6.26 -8.40 -9.45
C ILE A 130 -6.55 -6.96 -9.89
N SER A 131 -5.69 -6.40 -10.74
CA SER A 131 -5.81 -5.01 -11.23
C SER A 131 -7.13 -4.81 -11.98
N ALA A 132 -7.48 -5.72 -12.89
CA ALA A 132 -8.73 -5.67 -13.64
C ALA A 132 -9.97 -5.64 -12.72
N VAL A 133 -9.97 -6.42 -11.64
CA VAL A 133 -11.06 -6.44 -10.65
C VAL A 133 -11.10 -5.15 -9.84
N LEU A 134 -9.95 -4.65 -9.40
CA LEU A 134 -9.87 -3.41 -8.62
C LEU A 134 -10.30 -2.19 -9.45
N GLU A 135 -9.84 -2.10 -10.70
CA GLU A 135 -10.21 -1.05 -11.66
C GLU A 135 -11.70 -1.11 -12.00
N PHE A 136 -12.25 -2.30 -12.28
CA PHE A 136 -13.69 -2.44 -12.52
C PHE A 136 -14.50 -1.91 -11.34
N GLY A 137 -14.11 -2.25 -10.11
CA GLY A 137 -14.81 -1.75 -8.93
C GLY A 137 -14.75 -0.23 -8.80
N GLU A 138 -13.64 0.39 -9.22
CA GLU A 138 -13.39 1.82 -9.09
C GLU A 138 -14.18 2.61 -10.12
N VAL A 139 -14.15 2.18 -11.39
CA VAL A 139 -14.98 2.75 -12.47
C VAL A 139 -16.47 2.65 -12.15
N ASN A 140 -16.88 1.67 -11.35
CA ASN A 140 -18.27 1.44 -10.98
C ASN A 140 -18.56 1.79 -9.50
N GLU A 141 -17.80 2.68 -8.87
CA GLU A 141 -17.93 2.97 -7.44
C GLU A 141 -19.32 3.44 -7.02
N GLU A 142 -20.00 4.21 -7.88
CA GLU A 142 -21.36 4.73 -7.67
C GLU A 142 -22.45 3.65 -7.83
N THR A 143 -22.10 2.51 -8.43
CA THR A 143 -23.05 1.42 -8.68
C THR A 143 -23.35 0.66 -7.38
N PRO A 144 -24.63 0.29 -7.12
CA PRO A 144 -24.97 -0.54 -5.96
C PRO A 144 -24.13 -1.82 -5.90
N TRP A 145 -23.70 -2.20 -4.69
CA TRP A 145 -22.81 -3.34 -4.48
C TRP A 145 -23.32 -4.63 -5.12
N LEU A 146 -24.63 -4.90 -5.02
CA LEU A 146 -25.26 -6.08 -5.61
C LEU A 146 -25.03 -6.17 -7.14
N THR A 147 -25.10 -5.04 -7.84
CA THR A 147 -24.85 -4.99 -9.29
C THR A 147 -23.36 -5.15 -9.60
N ARG A 148 -22.48 -4.60 -8.76
CA ARG A 148 -21.02 -4.82 -8.89
C ARG A 148 -20.64 -6.27 -8.68
N GLU A 149 -21.24 -6.98 -7.73
CA GLU A 149 -21.01 -8.41 -7.51
C GLU A 149 -21.32 -9.25 -8.77
N LEU A 150 -22.35 -8.90 -9.53
CA LEU A 150 -22.63 -9.54 -10.82
C LEU A 150 -21.48 -9.29 -11.81
N GLY A 151 -21.02 -8.04 -11.90
CA GLY A 151 -19.85 -7.67 -12.72
C GLY A 151 -18.58 -8.41 -12.33
N PHE A 152 -18.26 -8.44 -11.04
CA PHE A 152 -17.11 -9.20 -10.51
C PHE A 152 -17.23 -10.69 -10.86
N ASN A 153 -18.41 -11.30 -10.72
CA ASN A 153 -18.62 -12.70 -11.11
C ASN A 153 -18.45 -12.94 -12.61
N CYS A 154 -18.86 -12.00 -13.47
CA CYS A 154 -18.60 -12.07 -14.91
C CYS A 154 -17.09 -12.03 -15.19
N ILE A 155 -16.35 -11.13 -14.53
CA ILE A 155 -14.89 -11.04 -14.63
C ILE A 155 -14.24 -12.34 -14.14
N ARG A 156 -14.67 -12.88 -12.99
CA ARG A 156 -14.18 -14.17 -12.46
C ARG A 156 -14.31 -15.29 -13.49
N ARG A 157 -15.47 -15.40 -14.15
CA ARG A 157 -15.71 -16.42 -15.18
C ARG A 157 -14.85 -16.20 -16.42
N ALA A 158 -14.69 -14.96 -16.85
CA ALA A 158 -13.86 -14.61 -18.00
C ALA A 158 -12.39 -14.96 -17.74
N ILE A 159 -11.81 -14.51 -16.62
CA ILE A 159 -10.44 -14.84 -16.21
C ILE A 159 -10.32 -16.35 -16.00
N GLY A 160 -11.29 -16.96 -15.30
CA GLY A 160 -11.34 -18.39 -15.00
C GLY A 160 -11.35 -19.31 -16.23
N SER A 161 -11.78 -18.81 -17.39
CA SER A 161 -11.75 -19.57 -18.65
C SER A 161 -10.32 -19.79 -19.18
N TYR A 162 -9.38 -18.92 -18.81
CA TYR A 162 -7.96 -19.02 -19.18
C TYR A 162 -7.08 -19.43 -17.98
N GLN A 163 -7.51 -19.10 -16.75
CA GLN A 163 -6.82 -19.42 -15.50
C GLN A 163 -7.78 -20.09 -14.51
N PRO A 164 -7.92 -21.43 -14.57
CA PRO A 164 -8.90 -22.17 -13.77
C PRO A 164 -8.80 -21.98 -12.25
N GLY A 165 -7.63 -21.56 -11.75
CA GLY A 165 -7.42 -21.27 -10.32
C GLY A 165 -8.39 -20.23 -9.75
N TRP A 166 -8.93 -19.33 -10.57
CA TRP A 166 -9.92 -18.33 -10.14
C TRP A 166 -11.33 -18.89 -9.92
N LEU A 167 -11.63 -20.09 -10.42
CA LEU A 167 -12.94 -20.72 -10.30
C LEU A 167 -13.07 -21.60 -9.04
N GLN A 168 -11.96 -21.87 -8.37
CA GLN A 168 -11.91 -22.52 -7.06
C GLN A 168 -12.44 -21.56 -5.98
#